data_AF-A0A3E1DFC8-F1
#
_entry.id   AF-A0A3E1DFC8-F1
#
_cell.length_a   1.000
_cell.length_b   1.000
_cell.length_c   1.000
_cell.angle_alpha   90.00
_cell.angle_beta   90.00
_cell.angle_gamma   90.00
#
_symmetry.space_group_name_H-M   'P 1'
#
loop_
_entity.id
_entity.type
_entity.pdbx_description
1 polymer ?
#
loop_
_entity_poly.entity_id
_entity_poly.type
_entity_poly.pdbx_seq_one_letter_code
_entity_poly.pdbx_strand_id
1 'polypeptide(L)' 'MSKAGSARIRAVLHMAVVVGTHYTPHVKAVFERLLARNKSKMSSLGVAMRKLVHLCFGVLKTQQPYQYDYLETD' A
#
# COMPACT_ATOMS: atom_id res chain seq x y z
N MET A 1 10.85 6.93 -0.72
CA MET A 1 11.09 5.91 -1.77
C MET A 1 12.36 6.30 -2.48
N SER A 2 13.36 5.44 -2.58
CA SER A 2 14.58 5.76 -3.35
C SER A 2 14.18 6.12 -4.78
N LYS A 3 14.75 7.20 -5.34
CA LYS A 3 14.51 7.59 -6.74
C LYS A 3 15.12 6.59 -7.75
N ALA A 4 15.85 5.58 -7.26
CA ALA A 4 16.57 4.59 -8.05
C ALA A 4 15.70 3.61 -8.89
N GLY A 5 14.36 3.66 -8.78
CA GLY A 5 13.47 2.84 -9.59
C GLY A 5 12.95 3.52 -10.87
N SER A 6 12.27 2.75 -11.73
CA SER A 6 11.58 3.28 -12.92
C SER A 6 10.48 4.28 -12.53
N ALA A 7 10.48 5.46 -13.17
CA ALA A 7 9.47 6.49 -12.95
C ALA A 7 8.06 6.01 -13.34
N ARG A 8 7.96 5.21 -14.40
CA ARG A 8 6.68 4.63 -14.86
C ARG A 8 6.06 3.74 -13.79
N ILE A 9 6.86 2.86 -13.17
CA ILE A 9 6.38 1.96 -12.11
C ILE A 9 5.91 2.75 -10.90
N ARG A 10 6.62 3.82 -10.52
CA ARG A 10 6.17 4.69 -9.43
C ARG A 10 4.84 5.37 -9.74
N ALA A 11 4.64 5.86 -10.96
CA ALA A 11 3.39 6.49 -11.36
C ALA A 11 2.22 5.51 -11.32
N VAL A 12 2.41 4.29 -11.84
CA VAL A 12 1.40 3.22 -11.79
C VAL A 12 1.08 2.85 -10.34
N LEU A 13 2.09 2.61 -9.51
CA LEU A 13 1.89 2.28 -8.09
C LEU A 13 1.23 3.44 -7.33
N HIS A 14 1.50 4.69 -7.70
CA HIS A 14 0.87 5.85 -7.07
C HIS A 14 -0.62 5.83 -7.35
N MET A 15 -1.03 5.66 -8.60
CA MET A 15 -2.44 5.55 -8.96
C MET A 15 -3.11 4.32 -8.34
N ALA A 16 -2.42 3.18 -8.31
CA ALA A 16 -2.90 1.97 -7.65
C ALA A 16 -3.15 2.19 -6.15
N VAL A 17 -2.29 2.95 -5.46
CA VAL A 17 -2.49 3.28 -4.05
C VAL A 17 -3.62 4.28 -3.84
N VAL A 18 -3.74 5.30 -4.68
CA VAL A 18 -4.85 6.27 -4.59
C VAL A 18 -6.18 5.53 -4.66
N VAL A 19 -6.33 4.62 -5.63
CA VAL A 19 -7.52 3.76 -5.73
C VAL A 19 -7.59 2.77 -4.55
N GLY A 20 -6.47 2.15 -4.19
CA GLY A 20 -6.38 1.20 -3.09
C GLY A 20 -6.74 1.78 -1.72
N THR A 21 -6.58 3.09 -1.49
CA THR A 21 -7.06 3.73 -0.26
C THR A 21 -8.59 3.78 -0.14
N HIS A 22 -9.32 3.61 -1.25
CA HIS A 22 -10.78 3.52 -1.24
C HIS A 22 -11.27 2.08 -1.07
N TYR A 23 -10.65 1.12 -1.76
CA TYR A 23 -11.13 -0.27 -1.83
C TYR A 23 -10.42 -1.24 -0.89
N THR A 24 -9.20 -0.92 -0.44
CA THR A 24 -8.37 -1.82 0.36
C THR A 24 -8.19 -1.25 1.79
N PRO A 25 -8.93 -1.77 2.79
CA PRO A 25 -8.92 -1.25 4.16
C PRO A 25 -7.53 -1.20 4.78
N HIS A 26 -6.66 -2.16 4.46
CA HIS A 26 -5.32 -2.21 5.04
C HIS A 26 -4.41 -1.09 4.53
N VAL A 27 -4.54 -0.74 3.24
CA VAL A 27 -3.79 0.39 2.66
C VAL A 27 -4.33 1.70 3.23
N LYS A 28 -5.65 1.81 3.33
CA LYS A 28 -6.35 2.93 3.97
C LYS A 28 -5.92 3.12 5.43
N ALA A 29 -5.93 2.07 6.23
CA ALA A 29 -5.55 2.10 7.64
C ALA A 29 -4.11 2.57 7.85
N VAL A 30 -3.17 2.13 7.00
CA VAL A 30 -1.79 2.63 7.03
C VAL A 30 -1.74 4.11 6.68
N PHE A 31 -2.45 4.53 5.63
CA PHE A 31 -2.49 5.92 5.19
C PHE A 31 -3.09 6.84 6.27
N GLU A 32 -4.25 6.48 6.82
CA GLU A 32 -4.95 7.22 7.88
C GLU A 32 -4.13 7.29 9.16
N ARG A 33 -3.50 6.19 9.59
CA ARG A 33 -2.60 6.19 10.75
C ARG A 33 -1.43 7.15 10.57
N LEU A 34 -0.91 7.29 9.36
CA LEU A 34 0.17 8.25 9.09
C LEU A 34 -0.33 9.69 9.01
N LEU A 35 -1.53 9.92 8.47
CA LEU A 35 -2.18 11.24 8.50
C LEU A 35 -2.46 11.70 9.94
N ALA A 36 -2.96 10.81 10.78
CA ALA A 36 -3.17 11.08 12.21
C ALA A 36 -1.87 11.47 12.95
N ARG A 37 -0.71 11.02 12.45
CA ARG A 37 0.62 11.39 12.95
C ARG A 37 1.17 12.69 12.34
N ASN A 38 0.33 13.51 11.72
CA ASN A 38 0.71 14.76 11.04
C ASN A 38 1.81 14.59 9.98
N LYS A 39 1.91 13.42 9.35
CA LYS A 39 2.84 13.22 8.22
C LYS A 39 2.24 13.80 6.93
N SER A 40 3.11 14.28 6.04
CA SER A 40 2.67 14.81 4.75
C SER A 40 1.97 13.73 3.93
N LYS A 41 0.91 14.11 3.20
CA LYS A 41 0.14 13.21 2.32
C LYS A 41 1.06 12.41 1.38
N MET A 42 2.08 13.06 0.82
CA MET A 42 3.06 12.44 -0.07
C MET A 42 3.93 11.38 0.63
N SER A 43 4.32 11.62 1.89
CA SER A 43 5.05 10.61 2.67
C SER A 43 4.16 9.42 2.99
N SER A 44 2.92 9.67 3.39
CA SER A 44 1.92 8.64 3.68
C SER A 44 1.62 7.76 2.46
N LEU A 45 1.46 8.37 1.28
CA LEU A 45 1.29 7.64 0.01
C LEU A 45 2.50 6.75 -0.29
N GLY A 46 3.73 7.26 -0.10
CA GLY A 46 4.94 6.46 -0.31
C GLY A 46 5.03 5.22 0.58
N VAL A 47 4.55 5.30 1.82
CA VAL A 47 4.48 4.16 2.74
C VAL A 47 3.37 3.18 2.33
N ALA A 48 2.21 3.70 1.93
CA ALA A 48 1.11 2.90 1.41
C ALA A 48 1.51 2.12 0.15
N MET A 49 2.29 2.71 -0.76
CA MET A 49 2.85 2.03 -1.95
C MET A 49 3.72 0.85 -1.56
N ARG A 50 4.58 1.01 -0.55
CA ARG A 50 5.40 -0.09 -0.05
C ARG A 50 4.54 -1.21 0.52
N LYS A 51 3.49 -0.90 1.30
CA LYS A 51 2.57 -1.90 1.83
C LYS A 51 1.86 -2.67 0.71
N LEU A 52 1.36 -1.97 -0.32
CA LEU A 52 0.69 -2.59 -1.47
C LEU A 52 1.60 -3.59 -2.20
N VAL A 53 2.85 -3.21 -2.49
CA VAL A 53 3.82 -4.12 -3.13
C VAL A 53 4.06 -5.37 -2.30
N HIS A 54 4.15 -5.24 -0.98
CA HIS A 54 4.31 -6.40 -0.10
C HIS A 54 3.08 -7.30 -0.08
N LEU A 55 1.86 -6.76 -0.20
CA LEU A 55 0.65 -7.57 -0.32
C LEU A 55 0.64 -8.36 -1.62
N CYS A 56 0.94 -7.72 -2.75
CA CYS A 56 1.06 -8.40 -4.04
C CYS A 56 2.14 -9.48 -4.01
N PHE A 57 3.30 -9.19 -3.41
CA PHE A 57 4.37 -10.16 -3.26
C PHE A 57 3.98 -11.33 -2.35
N GLY A 58 3.23 -11.07 -1.27
CA GLY A 58 2.69 -12.10 -0.38
C GLY A 58 1.82 -13.10 -1.14
N VAL A 59 0.83 -12.61 -1.88
CA VAL A 59 -0.06 -13.40 -2.73
C VAL A 59 0.73 -14.24 -3.75
N LEU A 60 1.69 -13.62 -4.44
CA LEU A 60 2.52 -14.32 -5.42
C LEU A 60 3.41 -15.38 -4.79
N LYS A 61 3.96 -15.13 -3.60
CA LYS A 61 4.86 -16.06 -2.90
C LYS A 61 4.10 -17.24 -2.32
N THR A 62 2.97 -17.00 -1.65
CA THR A 62 2.21 -18.05 -0.97
C THR A 62 1.23 -18.76 -1.90
N GLN A 63 1.02 -18.22 -3.11
CA GLN A 63 0.01 -18.69 -4.07
C GLN A 63 -1.41 -18.72 -3.44
N GLN A 64 -1.63 -17.94 -2.39
CA GLN A 64 -2.91 -17.81 -1.73
C GLN A 64 -3.59 -16.53 -2.20
N PRO A 65 -4.90 -16.57 -2.49
CA PRO A 65 -5.64 -15.38 -2.90
C PRO A 65 -5.59 -14.33 -1.79
N TYR A 66 -5.64 -13.07 -2.21
CA TYR A 66 -5.72 -11.95 -1.29
C TYR A 66 -6.99 -12.05 -0.45
N GLN A 67 -6.84 -12.20 0.86
CA GLN A 67 -7.96 -12.14 1.79
C GLN A 67 -8.23 -10.68 2.14
N TYR A 68 -9.49 -10.28 2.22
CA TYR A 68 -9.84 -8.92 2.61
C TYR A 68 -9.72 -8.70 4.13
N ASP A 69 -9.58 -9.78 4.89
CA ASP A 69 -9.70 -9.77 6.36
C ASP A 69 -8.58 -10.53 7.08
N TYR A 70 -7.37 -10.55 6.53
CA TYR A 70 -6.23 -11.25 7.17
C TYR A 70 -5.69 -10.56 8.44
N LEU A 71 -6.37 -9.52 8.96
CA LEU A 71 -6.02 -8.91 10.25
C LEU A 71 -6.84 -9.51 11.41
N GLU A 72 -7.86 -10.32 11.13
CA GLU A 72 -8.67 -11.00 12.16
C GLU A 72 -8.15 -12.40 12.52
N THR A 73 -7.06 -12.87 11.90
CA THR A 73 -6.42 -14.13 12.30
C THR A 73 -5.29 -13.90 13.30
N ASP A 74 -5.65 -14.10 14.58
CA ASP A 74 -4.85 -14.41 15.79
C ASP A 74 -3.52 -13.66 16.06
#